data_AF-A0A1X7F0T7-F1
#
_entry.id   AF-A0A1X7F0T7-F1
#
_cell.length_a   1.000
_cell.length_b   1.000
_cell.length_c   1.000
_cell.angle_alpha   90.00
_cell.angle_beta   90.00
_cell.angle_gamma   90.00
#
_symmetry.space_group_name_H-M   'P 1'
#
loop_
_entity.id
_entity.type
_entity.pdbx_description
1 polymer ?
#
loop_
_entity_poly.entity_id
_entity_poly.type
_entity_poly.pdbx_seq_one_letter_code
_entity_poly.pdbx_strand_id
1 'polypeptide(L)' 'MPTFTEDILLAPESEIVCYCSAVTKREIVEAIASGADSLTAIKDVTGACTVARCKEMNPRGR' A
#
# COMPACT_ATOMS: atom_id res chain seq x y z
N MET A 1 0.42 21.06 -1.75
CA MET A 1 0.17 19.95 -2.68
C MET A 1 0.13 18.68 -1.85
N PRO A 2 -0.88 17.82 -1.96
CA PRO A 2 -0.88 16.55 -1.25
C PRO A 2 0.34 15.72 -1.69
N THR A 3 0.99 15.06 -0.74
CA THR A 3 2.17 14.22 -0.96
C THR A 3 1.84 12.81 -1.46
N PHE A 4 0.58 12.60 -1.84
CA PHE A 4 0.02 11.32 -2.27
C PHE A 4 -1.12 11.59 -3.26
N THR A 5 -1.39 10.60 -4.12
CA THR A 5 -2.54 10.64 -5.04
C THR A 5 -3.84 10.24 -4.32
N GLU A 6 -4.91 11.04 -4.41
CA GLU A 6 -6.18 10.73 -3.73
C GLU A 6 -6.89 9.51 -4.32
N ASP A 7 -6.89 9.40 -5.65
CA ASP A 7 -7.41 8.26 -6.40
C ASP A 7 -6.28 7.27 -6.73
N ILE A 8 -6.34 6.08 -6.12
CA ILE A 8 -5.32 5.04 -6.28
C ILE A 8 -5.26 4.49 -7.72
N LEU A 9 -6.34 4.60 -8.50
CA LEU A 9 -6.35 4.16 -9.89
C LEU A 9 -5.42 5.02 -10.75
N LEU A 10 -5.30 6.31 -10.42
CA LEU A 10 -4.47 7.30 -11.12
C LEU A 10 -3.04 7.39 -10.56
N ALA A 11 -2.78 6.81 -9.40
CA ALA A 11 -1.45 6.84 -8.77
C ALA A 11 -0.39 6.12 -9.63
N PRO A 12 0.86 6.62 -9.67
CA PRO A 12 1.96 5.90 -10.31
C PRO A 12 2.25 4.58 -9.57
N GLU A 13 2.86 3.62 -10.27
CA GLU A 13 3.21 2.32 -9.69
C GLU A 13 4.18 2.44 -8.50
N SER A 14 5.02 3.47 -8.50
CA SER A 14 5.97 3.78 -7.43
C SER A 14 5.34 4.47 -6.21
N GLU A 15 4.06 4.82 -6.25
CA GLU A 15 3.38 5.46 -5.12
C GLU A 15 3.37 4.53 -3.91
N ILE A 16 3.72 5.06 -2.73
CA ILE A 16 3.68 4.31 -1.49
C ILE A 16 2.24 4.22 -1.01
N VAL A 17 1.75 2.99 -0.86
CA VAL A 17 0.41 2.69 -0.34
C VAL A 17 0.45 2.44 1.17
N CYS A 18 1.48 1.73 1.65
CA CYS A 18 1.69 1.53 3.08
C CYS A 18 3.01 2.16 3.53
N TYR A 19 2.91 3.35 4.13
CA TYR A 19 4.07 4.10 4.62
C TYR A 19 4.81 3.42 5.79
N CYS A 20 4.13 2.56 6.54
CA CYS A 20 4.75 1.87 7.67
C CYS A 20 5.73 0.79 7.21
N SER A 21 5.38 0.08 6.13
CA SER A 21 6.16 -1.04 5.59
C SER A 21 6.83 -0.71 4.26
N ALA A 22 6.79 0.56 3.83
CA ALA A 22 7.30 1.04 2.54
C ALA A 22 6.77 0.28 1.31
N VAL A 23 5.51 -0.19 1.35
CA VAL A 23 4.90 -0.96 0.25
C VAL A 23 4.31 -0.02 -0.79
N THR A 24 4.64 -0.27 -2.05
CA THR A 24 4.20 0.49 -3.23
C THR A 24 2.95 -0.07 -3.90
N LYS A 25 2.30 0.71 -4.77
CA LYS A 25 1.19 0.25 -5.61
C LYS A 25 1.61 -0.94 -6.48
N ARG A 26 2.82 -0.90 -7.06
CA ARG A 26 3.38 -1.99 -7.87
C ARG A 26 3.37 -3.32 -7.12
N GLU A 27 3.86 -3.33 -5.89
CA GLU A 27 3.94 -4.56 -5.08
C GLU A 27 2.56 -5.15 -4.77
N ILE A 28 1.55 -4.30 -4.54
CA ILE A 28 0.17 -4.76 -4.37
C ILE A 28 -0.37 -5.40 -5.66
N VAL A 29 -0.14 -4.76 -6.81
CA VAL A 29 -0.56 -5.29 -8.12
C VAL A 29 0.16 -6.60 -8.46
N GLU A 30 1.46 -6.68 -8.19
CA GLU A 30 2.25 -7.89 -8.38
C GLU A 30 1.78 -9.05 -7.48
N ALA A 31 1.40 -8.76 -6.23
CA ALA A 31 0.82 -9.77 -5.33
C ALA A 31 -0.49 -10.34 -5.88
N ILE A 32 -1.37 -9.48 -6.39
CA ILE A 32 -2.64 -9.90 -7.02
C ILE A 32 -2.33 -10.72 -8.30
N ALA A 33 -1.42 -10.25 -9.15
CA ALA A 33 -1.02 -10.97 -10.36
C ALA A 33 -0.40 -12.35 -10.05
N SER A 34 0.23 -12.49 -8.89
CA SER A 34 0.82 -13.74 -8.38
C SER A 34 -0.21 -14.68 -7.74
N GLY A 35 -1.50 -14.30 -7.71
CA GLY A 35 -2.59 -15.14 -7.21
C GLY A 35 -3.13 -14.77 -5.83
N ALA A 36 -2.73 -13.65 -5.23
CA ALA A 36 -3.35 -13.17 -4.00
C ALA A 36 -4.79 -12.70 -4.29
N ASP A 37 -5.77 -13.48 -3.84
CA ASP A 37 -7.21 -13.27 -4.09
C ASP A 37 -7.96 -12.64 -2.91
N SER A 38 -7.26 -12.37 -1.81
CA SER A 38 -7.82 -11.84 -0.58
C SER A 38 -6.91 -10.80 0.06
N LEU A 39 -7.51 -9.91 0.87
CA LEU A 39 -6.74 -8.91 1.62
C LEU A 39 -5.72 -9.56 2.56
N THR A 40 -6.05 -10.70 3.17
CA THR A 40 -5.12 -11.46 4.01
C THR A 40 -3.92 -11.94 3.19
N ALA A 41 -4.15 -12.57 2.04
CA ALA A 41 -3.07 -13.01 1.16
C ALA A 41 -2.17 -11.85 0.71
N ILE A 42 -2.75 -10.70 0.37
CA ILE A 42 -1.96 -9.50 0.01
C ILE A 42 -1.09 -9.05 1.18
N LYS A 43 -1.62 -9.02 2.41
CA LYS A 43 -0.85 -8.64 3.60
C LYS A 43 0.26 -9.64 3.90
N ASP A 44 -0.01 -10.94 3.75
CA ASP A 44 0.97 -11.99 4.01
C ASP A 44 2.14 -11.93 3.00
N VAL A 45 1.85 -11.61 1.73
CA VAL A 45 2.87 -11.48 0.67
C VAL A 45 3.65 -10.17 0.78
N THR A 46 2.97 -9.05 1.00
CA THR A 46 3.59 -7.70 0.92
C THR A 46 4.03 -7.13 2.27
N GLY A 47 3.52 -7.66 3.39
CA GLY A 47 3.74 -7.09 4.72
C GLY A 47 2.99 -5.78 4.98
N ALA A 48 2.11 -5.33 4.06
CA ALA A 48 1.30 -4.13 4.25
C ALA A 48 0.39 -4.26 5.48
N CYS A 49 0.13 -3.13 6.16
CA CYS A 49 -0.77 -3.03 7.32
C CYS A 49 -0.39 -3.86 8.57
N THR A 50 0.85 -4.37 8.67
CA THR A 50 1.30 -5.20 9.82
C THR A 50 1.87 -4.38 10.99
N VAL A 51 2.51 -3.23 10.70
CA VAL A 51 3.16 -2.37 11.70
C VAL A 51 2.17 -1.44 12.44
N ALA A 52 1.02 -1.12 11.82
CA ALA A 52 -0.07 -0.35 12.42
C ALA A 52 0.25 1.08 12.94
N ARG A 53 1.21 1.80 12.33
CA ARG A 53 1.56 3.20 12.68
C ARG A 53 0.98 4.25 11.72
N CYS A 54 -0.18 3.98 11.12
CA CYS A 54 -0.74 4.82 10.05
C CYS A 54 -0.99 6.27 10.50
N LYS A 55 -1.41 6.49 11.75
CA LYS A 55 -1.64 7.84 12.29
C LYS A 55 -0.38 8.72 12.31
N GLU A 56 0.79 8.11 12.45
CA GLU A 56 2.08 8.80 12.58
C GLU A 56 2.82 8.87 11.24
N MET A 57 2.77 7.79 10.45
CA MET A 57 3.61 7.62 9.26
C MET A 57 2.88 7.89 7.94
N ASN A 58 1.56 7.71 7.88
CA ASN A 58 0.80 7.99 6.66
C ASN A 58 0.54 9.50 6.56
N PRO A 59 0.87 10.18 5.46
CA PRO A 59 0.53 11.60 5.28
C PRO A 59 -0.97 11.90 5.36
N ARG A 60 -1.82 10.87 5.24
CA ARG A 60 -3.27 10.95 5.43
C ARG A 60 -3.69 10.93 6.91
N GLY A 61 -2.79 10.58 7.82
CA GLY A 61 -3.04 10.45 9.26
C GLY A 61 -3.98 9.31 9.65
N ARG A 62 -4.18 8.33 8.76
CA ARG A 62 -5.07 7.17 8.94
C ARG A 62 -4.60 5.94 8.18
#